data_AF-A0A7G8V806-F1
#
_entry.id   AF-A0A7G8V806-F1
#
_cell.length_a   1.000
_cell.length_b   1.000
_cell.length_c   1.000
_cell.angle_alpha   90.00
_cell.angle_beta   90.00
_cell.angle_gamma   90.00
#
_symmetry.space_group_name_H-M   'P 1'
#
loop_
_entity.id
_entity.type
_entity.pdbx_description
1 polymer ?
#
loop_
_entity_poly.entity_id
_entity_poly.type
_entity_poly.pdbx_seq_one_letter_code
_entity_poly.pdbx_strand_id
1 'polypeptide(L)'
;MRAYEALHQLAERFAPMSEKSGIDLQSQSSQNYMKVLDEEETIQKIEDANKIIENAINNDQITEAEKDQLMKKVQMVPPRKLEHKAVAILEKWWVRYIISMLFVWVQPKIQNYLNPPPPTEEHYEGD
;
A
#
# COMPACT_ATOMS: atom_id res chain seq x y z
N MET A 1 5.95 -0.97 -11.51
CA MET A 1 6.73 -0.49 -10.34
C MET A 1 5.79 -0.47 -9.15
N ARG A 2 6.08 -1.28 -8.14
CA ARG A 2 5.23 -1.43 -6.93
C ARG A 2 5.37 -0.20 -6.03
N ALA A 3 4.38 0.08 -5.19
CA ALA A 3 4.39 1.25 -4.31
C ALA A 3 5.63 1.28 -3.38
N TYR A 4 6.04 0.10 -2.92
CA TYR A 4 7.24 -0.09 -2.11
C TYR A 4 8.54 0.34 -2.82
N GLU A 5 8.71 -0.05 -4.09
CA GLU A 5 9.90 0.32 -4.89
C GLU A 5 9.98 1.83 -5.09
N ALA A 6 8.84 2.48 -5.33
CA ALA A 6 8.76 3.94 -5.46
C ALA A 6 9.14 4.64 -4.14
N LEU A 7 8.65 4.15 -3.00
CA LEU A 7 9.00 4.70 -1.69
C LEU A 7 10.49 4.51 -1.35
N HIS A 8 11.06 3.37 -1.72
CA HIS A 8 12.48 3.08 -1.48
C HIS A 8 13.40 4.00 -2.30
N GLN A 9 13.14 4.17 -3.59
CA GLN A 9 13.88 5.10 -4.45
C GLN A 9 13.79 6.55 -3.96
N LEU A 10 12.64 6.92 -3.38
CA LEU A 10 12.45 8.24 -2.77
C LEU A 10 13.23 8.38 -1.45
N ALA A 11 13.30 7.32 -0.64
CA ALA A 11 14.05 7.32 0.63
C ALA A 11 15.57 7.41 0.41
N GLU A 12 16.12 6.66 -0.55
CA GLU A 12 17.56 6.71 -0.89
C GLU A 12 18.02 8.12 -1.29
N ARG A 13 17.16 8.92 -1.93
CA ARG A 13 17.48 10.30 -2.31
C ARG A 13 17.66 11.26 -1.13
N PHE A 14 17.12 10.96 0.05
CA PHE A 14 17.06 11.90 1.18
C PHE A 14 17.90 11.49 2.37
N ALA A 15 18.03 10.19 2.60
CA ALA A 15 18.87 9.64 3.64
C ALA A 15 19.64 8.47 3.03
N PRO A 16 20.80 8.72 2.38
CA PRO A 16 21.64 7.63 1.91
C PRO A 16 22.04 6.80 3.12
N MET A 17 21.42 5.64 3.27
CA MET A 17 21.78 4.68 4.31
C MET A 17 23.09 3.98 3.92
N SER A 18 23.79 3.43 4.91
CA SER A 18 24.85 2.46 4.62
C SER A 18 24.26 1.32 3.78
N GLU A 19 24.96 0.94 2.71
CA GLU A 19 24.53 -0.06 1.72
C GLU A 19 23.97 -1.34 2.40
N LYS A 20 24.63 -1.79 3.47
CA LYS A 20 24.27 -2.99 4.21
C LYS A 20 22.95 -2.84 4.98
N SER A 21 22.74 -1.68 5.60
CA SER A 21 21.51 -1.39 6.36
C SER A 21 20.33 -1.09 5.43
N GLY A 22 20.57 -0.46 4.27
CA GLY A 22 19.57 -0.25 3.23
C GLY A 22 19.03 -1.58 2.69
N ILE A 23 19.93 -2.50 2.33
CA ILE A 23 19.57 -3.81 1.76
C ILE A 23 18.80 -4.68 2.78
N ASP A 24 19.21 -4.71 4.05
CA ASP A 24 18.52 -5.52 5.08
C ASP A 24 17.11 -5.01 5.37
N LEU A 25 16.94 -3.69 5.54
CA LEU A 25 15.62 -3.07 5.66
C LEU A 25 14.80 -3.31 4.39
N GLN A 26 15.45 -3.23 3.22
CA GLN A 26 14.77 -3.38 1.96
C GLN A 26 14.20 -4.80 1.79
N SER A 27 15.00 -5.79 2.15
CA SER A 27 14.64 -7.20 2.08
C SER A 27 13.48 -7.53 3.02
N GLN A 28 13.58 -7.12 4.30
CA GLN A 28 12.51 -7.39 5.27
C GLN A 28 11.20 -6.69 4.92
N SER A 29 11.26 -5.42 4.50
CA SER A 29 10.06 -4.66 4.15
C SER A 29 9.41 -5.21 2.87
N SER A 30 10.21 -5.61 1.88
CA SER A 30 9.72 -6.28 0.67
C SER A 30 9.04 -7.61 0.98
N GLN A 31 9.66 -8.45 1.83
CA GLN A 31 9.09 -9.74 2.23
C GLN A 31 7.74 -9.58 2.96
N ASN A 32 7.65 -8.64 3.90
CA ASN A 32 6.40 -8.35 4.60
C ASN A 32 5.32 -7.81 3.64
N TYR A 33 5.71 -6.91 2.73
CA TYR A 33 4.80 -6.36 1.73
C TYR A 33 4.25 -7.44 0.78
N MET A 34 5.12 -8.34 0.30
CA MET A 34 4.72 -9.49 -0.52
C MET A 34 3.77 -10.42 0.22
N LYS A 35 4.05 -10.72 1.48
CA LYS A 35 3.19 -11.59 2.28
C LYS A 35 1.78 -11.02 2.42
N VAL A 36 1.64 -9.73 2.71
CA VAL A 36 0.33 -9.07 2.85
C VAL A 36 -0.41 -9.01 1.51
N LEU A 37 0.31 -8.84 0.40
CA LEU A 37 -0.26 -8.90 -0.95
C LEU A 37 -0.78 -10.29 -1.32
N ASP A 38 0.01 -11.35 -1.06
CA ASP A 38 -0.41 -12.73 -1.34
C ASP A 38 -1.62 -13.13 -0.49
N GLU A 39 -1.64 -12.71 0.78
CA GLU A 39 -2.81 -12.89 1.66
C GLU A 39 -4.04 -12.15 1.12
N GLU A 40 -3.88 -10.94 0.61
CA GLU A 40 -4.98 -10.16 0.02
C GLU A 40 -5.50 -10.78 -1.28
N GLU A 41 -4.60 -11.26 -2.16
CA GLU A 41 -4.99 -11.97 -3.39
C GLU A 41 -5.75 -13.26 -3.08
N THR A 42 -5.33 -13.98 -2.03
CA THR A 42 -6.01 -15.20 -1.58
C THR A 42 -7.41 -14.90 -1.04
N ILE A 43 -7.56 -13.85 -0.23
CA ILE A 43 -8.88 -13.39 0.25
C ILE A 43 -9.78 -13.00 -0.92
N GLN A 44 -9.24 -12.27 -1.90
CA GLN A 44 -9.99 -11.84 -3.07
C GLN A 44 -10.48 -13.03 -3.91
N LYS A 45 -9.64 -14.06 -4.09
CA LYS A 45 -10.04 -15.31 -4.78
C LYS A 45 -11.15 -16.05 -4.05
N ILE A 46 -11.10 -16.10 -2.72
CA ILE A 46 -12.16 -16.73 -1.90
C ILE A 46 -13.47 -15.94 -2.02
N GLU A 47 -13.40 -14.61 -1.96
CA GLU A 47 -14.57 -13.75 -2.15
C GLU A 47 -15.18 -13.89 -3.55
N ASP A 48 -14.37 -13.95 -4.60
CA ASP A 48 -14.85 -14.10 -5.97
C ASP A 48 -15.45 -15.49 -6.19
N ALA A 49 -14.83 -16.55 -5.65
CA ALA A 49 -15.40 -17.90 -5.67
C ALA A 49 -16.75 -17.96 -4.94
N ASN A 50 -16.86 -17.32 -3.77
CA ASN A 50 -18.11 -17.25 -3.02
C ASN A 50 -19.19 -16.47 -3.79
N LYS A 51 -18.85 -15.35 -4.44
CA LYS A 51 -19.80 -14.61 -5.29
C LYS A 51 -20.31 -15.44 -6.47
N ILE A 52 -19.45 -16.24 -7.10
CA ILE A 52 -19.86 -17.15 -8.17
C ILE A 52 -20.85 -18.18 -7.63
N ILE A 53 -20.58 -18.73 -6.44
CA ILE A 53 -21.47 -19.69 -5.77
C ILE A 53 -22.81 -19.03 -5.39
N GLU A 54 -22.80 -17.81 -4.84
CA GLU A 54 -24.00 -17.04 -4.53
C GLU A 54 -24.83 -16.71 -5.78
N ASN A 55 -24.18 -16.30 -6.86
CA ASN A 55 -24.86 -16.04 -8.14
C ASN A 55 -25.47 -17.32 -8.73
N ALA A 56 -24.80 -18.47 -8.58
CA ALA A 56 -25.38 -19.75 -8.96
C ALA A 56 -26.60 -20.06 -8.08
N ILE A 57 -26.49 -19.96 -6.75
CA ILE A 57 -27.59 -20.22 -5.81
C ILE A 57 -28.83 -19.34 -6.09
N ASN A 58 -28.62 -18.09 -6.53
CA ASN A 58 -29.70 -17.15 -6.83
C ASN A 58 -30.33 -17.34 -8.22
N ASN A 59 -29.86 -18.32 -9.02
CA ASN A 59 -30.47 -18.66 -10.28
C ASN A 59 -31.72 -19.54 -10.07
N ASP A 60 -32.86 -19.10 -10.58
CA ASP A 60 -34.18 -19.74 -10.41
C ASP A 60 -34.28 -21.16 -11.03
N GLN A 61 -33.28 -21.59 -11.79
CA GLN A 61 -33.26 -22.90 -12.46
C GLN A 61 -32.59 -24.02 -11.65
N ILE A 62 -32.10 -23.74 -10.43
CA ILE A 62 -31.32 -24.71 -9.64
C ILE A 62 -32.20 -25.46 -8.65
N THR A 63 -31.98 -26.77 -8.54
CA THR A 63 -32.73 -27.65 -7.63
C THR A 63 -32.30 -27.44 -6.18
N GLU A 64 -33.19 -27.67 -5.21
CA GLU A 64 -32.89 -27.55 -3.77
C GLU A 64 -31.66 -28.37 -3.34
N ALA A 65 -31.48 -29.56 -3.92
CA ALA A 65 -30.32 -30.44 -3.66
C ALA A 65 -29.00 -29.86 -4.18
N GLU A 66 -29.01 -29.14 -5.30
CA GLU A 66 -27.83 -28.49 -5.89
C GLU A 66 -27.48 -27.22 -5.10
N LYS A 67 -28.51 -26.48 -4.64
CA LYS A 67 -28.34 -25.34 -3.72
C LYS A 67 -27.67 -25.75 -2.42
N ASP A 68 -28.07 -26.88 -1.83
CA ASP A 68 -27.48 -27.41 -0.60
C ASP A 68 -26.01 -27.87 -0.80
N GLN A 69 -25.68 -28.40 -1.97
CA GLN A 69 -24.28 -28.71 -2.32
C GLN A 69 -23.43 -27.46 -2.55
N LEU A 70 -24.00 -26.41 -3.15
CA LEU A 70 -23.32 -25.14 -3.39
C LEU A 70 -23.09 -24.38 -2.07
N MET A 71 -24.05 -24.36 -1.16
CA MET A 71 -23.87 -23.75 0.17
C MET A 71 -22.76 -24.42 0.98
N LYS A 72 -22.58 -25.74 0.85
CA LYS A 72 -21.45 -26.46 1.48
C LYS A 72 -20.08 -26.10 0.91
N LYS A 73 -20.03 -25.51 -0.30
CA LYS A 73 -18.78 -25.07 -0.96
C LYS A 73 -18.42 -23.63 -0.64
N VAL A 74 -19.32 -22.85 -0.03
CA VAL A 74 -19.02 -21.48 0.41
C VAL A 74 -17.95 -21.55 1.50
N GLN A 75 -16.82 -20.90 1.24
CA GLN A 75 -15.70 -20.87 2.17
C GLN A 75 -15.78 -19.65 3.08
N MET A 76 -15.35 -19.79 4.33
CA MET A 76 -15.31 -18.65 5.25
C MET A 76 -14.21 -17.68 4.81
N VAL A 77 -14.58 -16.43 4.54
CA VAL A 77 -13.63 -15.38 4.16
C VAL A 77 -12.81 -14.98 5.40
N PRO A 78 -11.46 -14.98 5.32
CA PRO A 78 -10.63 -14.52 6.43
C PRO A 78 -10.91 -13.04 6.76
N PRO A 79 -10.87 -12.63 8.05
CA PRO A 79 -11.09 -11.23 8.42
C PRO A 79 -9.97 -10.33 7.88
N ARG A 80 -10.35 -9.32 7.08
CA ARG A 80 -9.41 -8.30 6.58
C ARG A 80 -8.91 -7.41 7.73
N LYS A 81 -7.64 -7.54 8.09
CA LYS A 81 -6.92 -6.60 8.96
C LYS A 81 -6.73 -5.22 8.30
N LEU A 82 -6.41 -4.22 9.12
CA LEU A 82 -6.09 -2.84 8.67
C LEU A 82 -4.93 -2.80 7.67
N GLU A 83 -3.96 -3.70 7.81
CA GLU A 83 -2.78 -3.79 6.95
C GLU A 83 -3.14 -4.05 5.48
N HIS A 84 -4.07 -4.99 5.21
CA HIS A 84 -4.55 -5.24 3.84
C HIS A 84 -5.23 -4.01 3.24
N LYS A 85 -6.07 -3.32 4.03
CA LYS A 85 -6.73 -2.08 3.55
C LYS A 85 -5.70 -1.01 3.16
N ALA A 86 -4.61 -0.91 3.91
CA ALA A 86 -3.54 0.04 3.61
C ALA A 86 -2.80 -0.35 2.32
N VAL A 87 -2.44 -1.63 2.14
CA VAL A 87 -1.80 -2.13 0.92
C VAL A 87 -2.69 -1.95 -0.31
N ALA A 88 -3.99 -2.28 -0.20
CA ALA A 88 -4.97 -2.07 -1.26
C ALA A 88 -5.06 -0.62 -1.72
N ILE A 89 -4.95 0.34 -0.79
CA ILE A 89 -4.93 1.76 -1.09
C ILE A 89 -3.60 2.13 -1.76
N LEU A 90 -2.47 1.69 -1.21
CA LEU A 90 -1.14 1.98 -1.74
C LEU A 90 -0.92 1.46 -3.16
N GLU A 91 -1.55 0.34 -3.54
CA GLU A 91 -1.48 -0.19 -4.91
C GLU A 91 -2.37 0.56 -5.91
N LYS A 92 -3.23 1.49 -5.47
CA LYS A 92 -3.99 2.32 -6.41
C LYS A 92 -3.06 3.22 -7.21
N TRP A 93 -3.20 3.19 -8.53
CA TRP A 93 -2.35 3.93 -9.46
C TRP A 93 -2.27 5.45 -9.15
N TRP A 94 -3.37 6.06 -8.67
CA TRP A 94 -3.43 7.48 -8.32
C TRP A 94 -2.68 7.82 -7.02
N VAL A 95 -2.51 6.87 -6.09
CA VAL A 95 -1.81 7.11 -4.82
C VAL A 95 -0.34 7.44 -5.06
N ARG A 96 0.26 6.89 -6.11
CA ARG A 96 1.61 7.24 -6.55
C ARG A 96 1.74 8.74 -6.83
N TYR A 97 0.74 9.34 -7.47
CA TYR A 97 0.74 10.78 -7.77
C TYR A 97 0.61 11.63 -6.50
N ILE A 98 -0.18 11.18 -5.53
CA ILE A 98 -0.30 11.87 -4.23
C ILE A 98 1.03 11.83 -3.47
N ILE A 99 1.67 10.66 -3.42
CA ILE A 99 2.99 10.50 -2.79
C ILE A 99 4.00 11.41 -3.49
N SER A 100 4.02 11.46 -4.82
CA SER A 100 4.89 12.36 -5.57
C SER A 100 4.60 13.85 -5.31
N MET A 101 3.33 14.26 -5.22
CA MET A 101 2.96 15.65 -4.89
C MET A 101 3.41 16.03 -3.48
N LEU A 102 3.14 15.18 -2.49
CA LEU A 102 3.60 15.37 -1.11
C LEU A 102 5.12 15.50 -1.08
N PHE A 103 5.82 14.70 -1.86
CA PHE A 103 7.27 14.73 -1.93
C PHE A 103 7.81 16.05 -2.50
N VAL A 104 7.23 16.56 -3.59
CA VAL A 104 7.60 17.87 -4.16
C VAL A 104 7.41 18.99 -3.14
N TRP A 105 6.37 18.90 -2.29
CA TRP A 105 6.10 19.90 -1.27
C TRP A 105 6.99 19.76 -0.03
N VAL A 106 7.29 18.53 0.39
CA VAL A 106 8.10 18.24 1.58
C VAL A 106 9.60 18.44 1.31
N GLN A 107 10.08 18.14 0.10
CA GLN A 107 11.48 18.27 -0.31
C GLN A 107 12.12 19.62 0.08
N PRO A 108 11.57 20.79 -0.28
CA PRO A 108 12.18 22.07 0.07
C PRO A 108 12.20 22.31 1.59
N LYS A 109 11.20 21.82 2.33
CA LYS A 109 11.18 21.94 3.79
C LYS A 109 12.27 21.11 4.47
N ILE A 110 12.51 19.89 3.98
CA ILE A 110 13.60 19.05 4.49
C ILE A 110 14.95 19.68 4.16
N GLN A 111 15.13 20.19 2.94
CA GLN A 111 16.37 20.87 2.55
C GLN A 111 16.64 22.11 3.41
N ASN A 112 15.63 22.93 3.69
CA ASN A 112 15.75 24.06 4.60
C ASN A 112 16.04 23.66 6.05
N TYR A 113 15.59 22.47 6.48
CA TYR A 113 15.90 21.97 7.82
C TYR A 113 17.34 21.45 7.93
N LEU A 114 17.82 20.74 6.90
CA LEU A 114 19.18 20.19 6.86
C LEU A 114 20.24 21.26 6.57
N ASN A 115 19.91 22.24 5.72
CA ASN A 115 20.74 23.38 5.37
C ASN A 115 19.93 24.66 5.59
N PRO A 116 19.81 25.14 6.84
CA PRO A 116 19.11 26.38 7.11
C PRO A 116 19.77 27.53 6.33
N PRO A 117 18.97 28.41 5.70
CA PRO A 117 19.54 29.61 5.10
C PRO A 117 20.29 30.40 6.17
N PRO A 118 21.38 31.10 5.80
CA PRO A 118 22.08 31.96 6.73
C PRO A 118 21.07 32.93 7.35
N PRO A 119 21.17 33.24 8.65
CA PRO A 119 20.26 34.17 9.30
C PRO A 119 20.22 35.45 8.47
N THR A 120 19.03 35.84 8.05
CA THR A 120 18.84 37.09 7.34
C THR A 120 19.20 38.18 8.33
N GLU A 121 20.33 38.86 8.13
CA GLU A 121 20.63 40.07 8.89
C GLU A 121 19.47 41.03 8.63
N GLU A 122 18.62 41.21 9.65
CA GLU A 122 17.69 42.32 9.67
C GLU A 122 18.56 43.57 9.57
N HIS A 123 18.61 44.16 8.38
CA HIS A 123 19.11 45.52 8.20
C HIS A 123 18.22 46.41 9.06
N TYR A 124 18.69 46.69 10.29
CA TYR A 124 18.27 47.84 11.04
C TYR A 124 18.69 49.06 10.20
N GLU A 125 17.77 49.54 9.36
CA GLU A 125 17.79 50.93 8.93
C GLU A 125 17.60 51.76 10.20
N GLY A 126 18.72 52.24 10.74
CA GLY A 126 18.72 53.20 11.83
C GLY A 126 18.25 54.55 11.30
N ASP A 127 17.19 55.07 11.92
CA ASP A 127 16.76 56.47 11.88
C ASP A 127 17.87 57.44 12.35
#